data_AF-A0A7V6N8R5-F1
#
_entry.id   AF-A0A7V6N8R5-F1
#
_cell.length_a   1.000
_cell.length_b   1.000
_cell.length_c   1.000
_cell.angle_alpha   90.00
_cell.angle_beta   90.00
_cell.angle_gamma   90.00
#
_symmetry.space_group_name_H-M   'P 1'
#
loop_
_entity.id
_entity.type
_entity.pdbx_description
1 polymer ?
#
loop_
_entity_poly.entity_id
_entity_poly.type
_entity_poly.pdbx_seq_one_letter_code
_entity_poly.pdbx_strand_id
1 'polypeptide(L)'
;MLTIDWKERFTLDTEDYLKNKLPNGDYDFEIIFNAYPERVNGKIPSRVITYVSGVIVSRLGRKHADYLPFYRHLWQEKDEHGKLAFAAILQKLIHKKPDVYFPLLEEAFEGSNSSQINALLDRVLLSHLRRHPDKYLDKVLGWVRDENKDLAWAATNLCLKLIRRRDDLIDEILHCLQNQWAYPLDELQSLHAMFLKTVAKQSKEIYLGVWEEFGITRDPQIVELLAASVIDYHPEIEPIVETWTKSGNARVKKAGTAAYRIIKRKKGAKA
;
A
#
# COMPACT_ATOMS: atom_id res chain seq x y z
N MET A 1 -13.52 40.49 -11.30
CA MET A 1 -13.01 39.14 -11.61
C MET A 1 -14.12 38.16 -11.30
N LEU A 2 -14.77 37.61 -12.31
CA LEU A 2 -15.81 36.59 -12.12
C LEU A 2 -15.12 35.30 -11.66
N THR A 3 -15.22 35.00 -10.37
CA THR A 3 -15.05 33.65 -9.81
C THR A 3 -16.13 32.75 -10.38
N ILE A 4 -15.98 32.37 -11.66
CA ILE A 4 -16.72 31.22 -12.19
C ILE A 4 -16.30 30.03 -11.31
N ASP A 5 -17.27 29.38 -10.68
CA ASP A 5 -17.01 28.16 -9.94
C ASP A 5 -16.47 27.13 -10.93
N TRP A 6 -15.14 26.92 -10.88
CA TRP A 6 -14.44 26.02 -11.78
C TRP A 6 -15.05 24.61 -11.75
N LYS A 7 -15.72 24.25 -10.65
CA LYS A 7 -16.46 22.99 -10.52
C LYS A 7 -17.63 22.91 -11.48
N GLU A 8 -18.46 23.96 -11.55
CA GLU A 8 -19.61 24.02 -12.45
C GLU A 8 -19.15 23.97 -13.91
N ARG A 9 -18.13 24.77 -14.25
CA ARG A 9 -17.53 24.74 -15.58
C ARG A 9 -17.02 23.36 -15.96
N PHE A 10 -16.20 22.74 -15.11
CA PHE A 10 -15.69 21.39 -15.39
C PHE A 10 -16.79 20.35 -15.44
N THR A 11 -17.89 20.52 -14.71
CA THR A 11 -19.04 19.63 -14.85
C THR A 11 -19.62 19.71 -16.26
N LEU A 12 -19.82 20.93 -16.79
CA LEU A 12 -20.31 21.12 -18.16
C LEU A 12 -19.32 20.60 -19.21
N ASP A 13 -18.03 20.93 -19.07
CA ASP A 13 -16.98 20.48 -19.99
C ASP A 13 -16.83 18.94 -19.97
N THR A 14 -17.01 18.32 -18.80
CA THR A 14 -17.04 16.85 -18.67
C THR A 14 -18.28 16.26 -19.34
N GLU A 15 -19.45 16.88 -19.21
CA GLU A 15 -20.67 16.42 -19.86
C GLU A 15 -20.56 16.46 -21.39
N ASP A 16 -19.99 17.53 -21.94
CA ASP A 16 -19.70 17.65 -23.36
C ASP A 16 -18.73 16.55 -23.82
N TYR A 17 -17.62 16.36 -23.09
CA TYR A 17 -16.63 15.32 -23.35
C TYR A 17 -17.28 13.92 -23.37
N LEU A 18 -18.12 13.60 -22.39
CA LEU A 18 -18.79 12.30 -22.29
C LEU A 18 -19.83 12.06 -23.38
N LYS A 19 -20.42 13.13 -23.93
CA LYS A 19 -21.42 13.04 -25.00
C LYS A 19 -20.77 12.93 -26.37
N ASN A 20 -19.71 13.68 -26.61
CA ASN A 20 -19.20 13.95 -27.96
C ASN A 20 -17.82 13.33 -28.25
N LYS A 21 -17.02 13.02 -27.23
CA LYS A 21 -15.64 12.55 -27.39
C LYS A 21 -15.46 11.11 -26.94
N LEU A 22 -15.77 10.82 -25.67
CA LEU A 22 -15.56 9.49 -25.08
C LEU A 22 -16.22 8.35 -25.87
N PRO A 23 -17.49 8.44 -26.34
CA PRO A 23 -18.13 7.37 -27.12
C PRO A 23 -17.51 7.15 -28.50
N ASN A 24 -16.81 8.16 -29.02
CA ASN A 24 -16.15 8.12 -30.32
C ASN A 24 -14.69 7.65 -30.22
N GLY A 25 -14.24 7.21 -29.04
CA GLY A 25 -12.86 6.75 -28.81
C GLY A 25 -11.84 7.87 -28.60
N ASP A 26 -12.28 9.13 -28.49
CA ASP A 26 -11.39 10.25 -28.15
C ASP A 26 -11.18 10.29 -26.62
N TYR A 27 -10.10 9.64 -26.19
CA TYR A 27 -9.73 9.48 -24.78
C TYR A 27 -8.92 10.66 -24.20
N ASP A 28 -8.80 11.76 -24.95
CA ASP A 28 -8.09 12.95 -24.47
C ASP A 28 -8.95 13.78 -23.51
N PHE A 29 -9.14 13.28 -22.28
CA PHE A 29 -9.90 13.96 -21.23
C PHE A 29 -9.23 15.24 -20.74
N GLU A 30 -7.94 15.46 -21.05
CA GLU A 30 -7.20 16.64 -20.61
C GLU A 30 -7.74 17.94 -21.22
N ILE A 31 -8.48 17.83 -22.34
CA ILE A 31 -9.18 18.96 -22.95
C ILE A 31 -10.13 19.67 -21.97
N ILE A 32 -10.66 18.95 -20.97
CA ILE A 32 -11.51 19.50 -19.90
C ILE A 32 -10.73 20.54 -19.07
N PHE A 33 -9.41 20.44 -19.01
CA PHE A 33 -8.56 21.31 -18.19
C PHE A 33 -8.00 22.53 -18.94
N ASN A 34 -8.17 22.60 -20.27
CA ASN A 34 -7.49 23.60 -21.11
C ASN A 34 -7.70 25.04 -20.63
N ALA A 35 -8.90 25.35 -20.15
CA ALA A 35 -9.25 26.69 -19.71
C ALA A 35 -9.04 26.94 -18.20
N TYR A 36 -8.54 25.96 -17.46
CA TYR A 36 -8.17 26.17 -16.06
C TYR A 36 -6.91 27.04 -16.02
N PRO A 37 -6.85 28.16 -15.27
CA PRO A 37 -5.68 29.04 -15.26
C PRO A 37 -4.63 28.62 -14.21
N GLU A 38 -5.04 27.99 -13.11
CA GLU A 38 -4.11 27.66 -12.02
C GLU A 38 -3.27 26.43 -12.37
N ARG A 39 -1.94 26.57 -12.25
CA ARG A 39 -0.99 25.48 -12.42
C ARG A 39 -0.10 25.41 -11.19
N VAL A 40 0.19 24.20 -10.72
CA VAL A 40 1.19 23.95 -9.69
C VAL A 40 2.40 23.36 -10.40
N ASN A 41 3.53 24.07 -10.39
CA ASN A 41 4.74 23.70 -11.15
C ASN A 41 4.46 23.43 -12.64
N GLY A 42 3.62 24.26 -13.27
CA GLY A 42 3.24 24.12 -14.68
C GLY A 42 2.23 22.99 -14.97
N LYS A 43 1.78 22.24 -13.95
CA LYS A 43 0.87 21.10 -14.11
C LYS A 43 -0.53 21.34 -13.53
N ILE A 44 -1.52 20.57 -13.98
CA ILE A 44 -2.88 20.58 -13.41
C ILE A 44 -2.84 20.06 -11.97
N PRO A 45 -3.44 20.77 -10.99
CA PRO A 45 -3.49 20.28 -9.62
C PRO A 45 -4.21 18.94 -9.49
N SER A 46 -3.68 18.04 -8.65
CA SER A 46 -4.24 16.70 -8.41
C SER A 46 -5.70 16.72 -7.93
N ARG A 47 -6.09 17.76 -7.17
CA ARG A 47 -7.48 17.99 -6.72
C ARG A 47 -8.46 18.15 -7.87
N VAL A 48 -8.01 18.78 -8.96
CA VAL A 48 -8.84 19.04 -10.15
C VAL A 48 -9.06 17.74 -10.92
N ILE A 49 -8.00 16.97 -11.15
CA ILE A 49 -8.07 15.67 -11.81
C ILE A 49 -8.97 14.72 -11.04
N THR A 50 -8.84 14.69 -9.71
CA THR A 50 -9.69 13.87 -8.82
C THR A 50 -11.15 14.30 -8.89
N TYR A 51 -11.43 15.62 -8.94
CA TYR A 51 -12.78 16.16 -9.11
C TYR A 51 -13.40 15.71 -10.44
N VAL A 52 -12.72 15.96 -11.56
CA VAL A 52 -13.19 15.60 -12.91
C VAL A 52 -13.40 14.10 -13.04
N SER A 53 -12.45 13.29 -12.57
CA SER A 53 -12.61 11.82 -12.47
C SER A 53 -13.88 11.43 -11.72
N GLY A 54 -14.19 12.15 -10.65
CA GLY A 54 -15.40 11.96 -9.88
C GLY A 54 -16.68 12.32 -10.64
N VAL A 55 -16.66 13.40 -11.43
CA VAL A 55 -17.77 13.81 -12.29
C VAL A 55 -17.98 12.76 -13.40
N ILE A 56 -16.90 12.32 -14.05
CA ILE A 56 -16.93 11.26 -15.07
C ILE A 56 -17.66 10.03 -14.54
N VAL A 57 -17.22 9.48 -13.40
CA VAL A 57 -17.86 8.30 -12.79
C VAL A 57 -19.34 8.55 -12.46
N SER A 58 -19.67 9.75 -11.97
CA SER A 58 -21.06 10.09 -11.63
C SER A 58 -21.96 10.15 -12.86
N ARG A 59 -21.46 10.71 -13.97
CA ARG A 59 -22.22 10.92 -15.21
C ARG A 59 -22.33 9.67 -16.07
N LEU A 60 -21.31 8.80 -16.05
CA LEU A 60 -21.40 7.48 -16.69
C LEU A 60 -22.48 6.59 -16.06
N GLY A 61 -22.78 6.78 -14.77
CA GLY A 61 -23.84 6.03 -14.09
C GLY A 61 -23.64 4.52 -14.26
N ARG A 62 -24.66 3.79 -14.72
CA ARG A 62 -24.58 2.32 -14.90
C ARG A 62 -23.69 1.87 -16.07
N LYS A 63 -23.36 2.78 -17.00
CA LYS A 63 -22.54 2.51 -18.19
C LYS A 63 -21.04 2.53 -17.90
N HIS A 64 -20.62 2.77 -16.66
CA HIS A 64 -19.21 2.88 -16.30
C HIS A 64 -18.37 1.65 -16.70
N ALA A 65 -18.97 0.46 -16.83
CA ALA A 65 -18.27 -0.76 -17.24
C ALA A 65 -18.05 -0.85 -18.75
N ASP A 66 -18.77 -0.06 -19.56
CA ASP A 66 -18.67 -0.10 -21.02
C ASP A 66 -17.41 0.62 -21.53
N TYR A 67 -16.77 1.41 -20.65
CA TYR A 67 -15.62 2.27 -20.95
C TYR A 67 -14.30 1.73 -20.39
N LEU A 68 -14.13 0.40 -20.27
CA LEU A 68 -12.84 -0.19 -19.90
C LEU A 68 -11.66 0.25 -20.79
N PRO A 69 -11.82 0.37 -22.13
CA PRO A 69 -10.73 0.84 -22.99
C PRO A 69 -10.22 2.23 -22.61
N PHE A 70 -11.12 3.14 -22.20
CA PHE A 70 -10.74 4.46 -21.72
C PHE A 70 -9.89 4.37 -20.44
N TYR A 71 -10.28 3.53 -19.47
CA TYR A 71 -9.50 3.38 -18.25
C TYR A 71 -8.11 2.77 -18.51
N ARG A 72 -8.02 1.81 -19.44
CA ARG A 72 -6.72 1.27 -19.88
C ARG A 72 -5.86 2.35 -20.52
N HIS A 73 -6.44 3.16 -21.40
CA HIS A 73 -5.74 4.28 -22.02
C HIS A 73 -5.22 5.29 -20.99
N LEU A 74 -6.00 5.60 -19.95
CA LEU A 74 -5.54 6.47 -18.84
C LEU A 74 -4.30 5.93 -18.14
N TRP A 75 -4.17 4.61 -17.99
CA TRP A 75 -3.04 4.00 -17.31
C TRP A 75 -1.81 3.82 -18.22
N GLN A 76 -2.05 3.38 -19.46
CA GLN A 76 -1.01 2.91 -20.37
C GLN A 76 -0.45 4.00 -21.28
N GLU A 77 -1.29 4.94 -21.73
CA GLU A 77 -0.92 5.91 -22.77
C GLU A 77 -0.76 7.34 -22.25
N LYS A 78 -1.36 7.63 -21.09
CA LYS A 78 -1.27 8.96 -20.45
C LYS A 78 -0.17 8.99 -19.39
N ASP A 79 0.26 10.20 -19.07
CA ASP A 79 1.32 10.44 -18.09
C ASP A 79 0.80 10.31 -16.64
N GLU A 80 1.49 10.93 -15.68
CA GLU A 80 1.07 10.93 -14.27
C GLU A 80 -0.36 11.46 -14.05
N HIS A 81 -0.88 12.33 -14.91
CA HIS A 81 -2.26 12.81 -14.83
C HIS A 81 -3.27 11.72 -15.15
N GLY A 82 -2.99 10.91 -16.17
CA GLY A 82 -3.79 9.74 -16.51
C GLY A 82 -3.81 8.70 -15.40
N LYS A 83 -2.64 8.37 -14.85
CA LYS A 83 -2.51 7.42 -13.73
C LYS A 83 -3.27 7.88 -12.49
N LEU A 84 -3.23 9.19 -12.19
CA LEU A 84 -4.00 9.77 -11.10
C LEU A 84 -5.51 9.66 -11.35
N ALA A 85 -5.96 9.96 -12.57
CA ALA A 85 -7.37 9.85 -12.94
C ALA A 85 -7.85 8.39 -12.85
N PHE A 86 -7.08 7.46 -13.41
CA PHE A 86 -7.33 6.02 -13.32
C PHE A 86 -7.53 5.58 -11.87
N ALA A 87 -6.59 5.90 -10.97
CA ALA A 87 -6.69 5.52 -9.57
C ALA A 87 -7.90 6.16 -8.86
N ALA A 88 -8.23 7.42 -9.17
CA ALA A 88 -9.40 8.10 -8.61
C ALA A 88 -10.73 7.50 -9.10
N ILE A 89 -10.79 7.06 -10.36
CA ILE A 89 -11.94 6.36 -10.94
C ILE A 89 -12.10 4.98 -10.29
N LEU A 90 -11.04 4.18 -10.24
CA LEU A 90 -11.06 2.83 -9.67
C LEU A 90 -11.46 2.85 -8.19
N GLN A 91 -10.96 3.81 -7.40
CA GLN A 91 -11.36 3.97 -6.00
C GLN A 91 -12.89 4.05 -5.84
N LYS A 92 -13.59 4.72 -6.77
CA LYS A 92 -15.06 4.85 -6.73
C LYS A 92 -15.81 3.67 -7.32
N LEU A 93 -15.19 2.87 -8.18
CA LEU A 93 -15.86 1.83 -8.95
C LEU A 93 -15.59 0.42 -8.45
N ILE A 94 -14.45 0.18 -7.79
CA ILE A 94 -14.00 -1.16 -7.41
C ILE A 94 -15.00 -1.89 -6.52
N HIS A 95 -15.64 -1.19 -5.58
CA HIS A 95 -16.68 -1.77 -4.72
C HIS A 95 -18.03 -1.98 -5.42
N LYS A 96 -18.28 -1.33 -6.57
CA LYS A 96 -19.55 -1.43 -7.30
C LYS A 96 -19.63 -2.67 -8.19
N LYS A 97 -18.51 -3.02 -8.84
CA LYS A 97 -18.37 -4.23 -9.65
C LYS A 97 -16.97 -4.84 -9.46
N PRO A 98 -16.71 -5.52 -8.32
CA PRO A 98 -15.40 -6.08 -8.00
C PRO A 98 -14.85 -6.96 -9.13
N ASP A 99 -15.68 -7.83 -9.70
CA ASP A 99 -15.28 -8.78 -10.75
C ASP A 99 -14.84 -8.12 -12.06
N VAL A 100 -15.14 -6.84 -12.25
CA VAL A 100 -14.71 -6.06 -13.43
C VAL A 100 -13.46 -5.25 -13.11
N TYR A 101 -13.41 -4.63 -11.94
CA TYR A 101 -12.39 -3.64 -11.62
C TYR A 101 -11.17 -4.19 -10.89
N PHE A 102 -11.27 -5.36 -10.23
CA PHE A 102 -10.08 -6.05 -9.74
C PHE A 102 -9.22 -6.58 -10.89
N PRO A 103 -9.76 -7.25 -11.92
CA PRO A 103 -8.95 -7.63 -13.07
C PRO A 103 -8.28 -6.42 -13.74
N LEU A 104 -8.99 -5.30 -13.91
CA LEU A 104 -8.40 -4.08 -14.45
C LEU A 104 -7.29 -3.48 -13.56
N LEU A 105 -7.44 -3.60 -12.24
CA LEU A 105 -6.41 -3.19 -11.29
C LEU A 105 -5.18 -4.11 -11.38
N GLU A 106 -5.40 -5.41 -11.54
CA GLU A 106 -4.34 -6.42 -11.70
C GLU A 106 -3.60 -6.25 -13.04
N GLU A 107 -4.31 -5.97 -14.14
CA GLU A 107 -3.72 -5.58 -15.43
C GLU A 107 -2.79 -4.36 -15.27
N ALA A 108 -3.13 -3.40 -14.41
CA ALA A 108 -2.30 -2.22 -14.17
C ALA A 108 -1.00 -2.53 -13.40
N PHE A 109 -0.91 -3.67 -12.72
CA PHE A 109 0.33 -4.11 -12.07
C PHE A 109 1.35 -4.63 -13.08
N GLU A 110 0.89 -5.14 -14.23
CA GLU A 110 1.77 -5.63 -15.28
C GLU A 110 2.65 -4.49 -15.83
N GLY A 111 3.97 -4.69 -15.77
CA GLY A 111 4.95 -3.68 -16.20
C GLY A 111 5.13 -2.48 -15.25
N SER A 112 4.45 -2.47 -14.09
CA SER A 112 4.61 -1.44 -13.07
C SER A 112 5.64 -1.84 -12.01
N ASN A 113 6.38 -0.86 -11.49
CA ASN A 113 7.29 -1.09 -10.36
C ASN A 113 6.57 -0.97 -9.00
N SER A 114 7.22 -1.41 -7.92
CA SER A 114 6.70 -1.37 -6.54
C SER A 114 6.20 0.00 -6.10
N SER A 115 6.83 1.10 -6.53
CA SER A 115 6.40 2.46 -6.19
C SER A 115 5.06 2.82 -6.83
N GLN A 116 4.90 2.49 -8.13
CA GLN A 116 3.66 2.71 -8.88
C GLN A 116 2.52 1.85 -8.33
N ILE A 117 2.78 0.55 -8.10
CA ILE A 117 1.81 -0.38 -7.52
C ILE A 117 1.40 0.09 -6.12
N ASN A 118 2.36 0.47 -5.27
CA ASN A 118 2.06 0.97 -3.92
C ASN A 118 1.18 2.22 -3.96
N ALA A 119 1.50 3.20 -4.82
CA ALA A 119 0.70 4.42 -4.93
C ALA A 119 -0.74 4.13 -5.42
N LEU A 120 -0.89 3.15 -6.31
CA LEU A 120 -2.18 2.71 -6.82
C LEU A 120 -3.00 2.00 -5.73
N LEU A 121 -2.40 1.01 -5.04
CA LEU A 121 -3.03 0.28 -3.93
C LEU A 121 -3.44 1.22 -2.78
N ASP A 122 -2.57 2.17 -2.40
CA ASP A 122 -2.86 3.16 -1.36
C ASP A 122 -4.11 3.99 -1.70
N ARG A 123 -4.22 4.42 -2.96
CA ARG A 123 -5.31 5.31 -3.40
C ARG A 123 -6.61 4.55 -3.61
N VAL A 124 -6.54 3.35 -4.20
CA VAL A 124 -7.72 2.57 -4.56
C VAL A 124 -8.26 1.78 -3.37
N LEU A 125 -7.40 1.08 -2.63
CA LEU A 125 -7.83 0.04 -1.68
C LEU A 125 -7.73 0.41 -0.22
N LEU A 126 -6.76 1.25 0.20
CA LEU A 126 -6.52 1.48 1.63
C LEU A 126 -7.77 1.98 2.38
N SER A 127 -8.55 2.88 1.78
CA SER A 127 -9.80 3.36 2.38
C SER A 127 -10.88 2.29 2.47
N HIS A 128 -10.92 1.37 1.50
CA HIS A 128 -11.89 0.26 1.47
C HIS A 128 -11.51 -0.83 2.47
N LEU A 129 -10.24 -1.22 2.54
CA LEU A 129 -9.71 -2.16 3.53
C LEU A 129 -9.98 -1.70 4.97
N ARG A 130 -9.82 -0.39 5.25
CA ARG A 130 -10.12 0.16 6.57
C ARG A 130 -11.59 0.07 6.96
N ARG A 131 -12.51 0.08 6.00
CA ARG A 131 -13.96 0.09 6.23
C ARG A 131 -14.58 -1.31 6.15
N HIS A 132 -14.09 -2.13 5.23
CA HIS A 132 -14.63 -3.45 4.87
C HIS A 132 -13.48 -4.45 4.63
N PRO A 133 -12.66 -4.74 5.65
CA PRO A 133 -11.52 -5.66 5.49
C PRO A 133 -11.98 -7.06 5.09
N ASP A 134 -13.13 -7.50 5.58
CA ASP A 134 -13.80 -8.77 5.26
C ASP A 134 -13.98 -9.02 3.75
N LYS A 135 -14.03 -7.95 2.94
CA LYS A 135 -14.24 -8.06 1.49
C LYS A 135 -12.95 -8.04 0.68
N TYR A 136 -11.86 -7.51 1.24
CA TYR A 136 -10.70 -7.10 0.46
C TYR A 136 -9.38 -7.62 1.01
N LEU A 137 -9.31 -8.00 2.29
CA LEU A 137 -8.07 -8.40 2.94
C LEU A 137 -7.50 -9.67 2.31
N ASP A 138 -8.32 -10.70 2.09
CA ASP A 138 -7.90 -11.96 1.46
C ASP A 138 -7.19 -11.74 0.12
N LYS A 139 -7.70 -10.81 -0.69
CA LYS A 139 -7.10 -10.46 -1.99
C LYS A 139 -5.70 -9.87 -1.81
N VAL A 140 -5.54 -8.96 -0.85
CA VAL A 140 -4.24 -8.36 -0.51
C VAL A 140 -3.28 -9.39 0.07
N LEU A 141 -3.74 -10.28 0.94
CA LEU A 141 -2.94 -11.39 1.49
C LEU A 141 -2.56 -12.43 0.43
N GLY A 142 -3.36 -12.56 -0.63
CA GLY A 142 -2.97 -13.26 -1.85
C GLY A 142 -1.75 -12.60 -2.50
N TRP A 143 -1.82 -11.29 -2.75
CA TRP A 143 -0.73 -10.54 -3.39
C TRP A 143 0.55 -10.45 -2.56
N VAL A 144 0.45 -10.50 -1.22
CA VAL A 144 1.62 -10.60 -0.33
C VAL A 144 2.48 -11.83 -0.62
N ARG A 145 1.90 -12.89 -1.21
CA ARG A 145 2.56 -14.14 -1.57
C ARG A 145 2.80 -14.29 -3.08
N ASP A 146 2.62 -13.22 -3.85
CA ASP A 146 2.76 -13.25 -5.31
C ASP A 146 4.21 -13.44 -5.74
N GLU A 147 4.43 -14.09 -6.89
CA GLU A 147 5.76 -14.25 -7.48
C GLU A 147 6.33 -12.91 -7.98
N ASN A 148 5.45 -11.96 -8.32
CA ASN A 148 5.83 -10.59 -8.62
C ASN A 148 6.29 -9.89 -7.34
N LYS A 149 7.62 -9.78 -7.17
CA LYS A 149 8.25 -9.15 -6.00
C LYS A 149 7.82 -7.70 -5.78
N ASP A 150 7.59 -6.94 -6.85
CA ASP A 150 7.12 -5.54 -6.74
C ASP A 150 5.69 -5.47 -6.16
N LEU A 151 4.83 -6.39 -6.57
CA LEU A 151 3.47 -6.52 -6.04
C LEU A 151 3.47 -7.02 -4.59
N ALA A 152 4.24 -8.06 -4.29
CA ALA A 152 4.37 -8.59 -2.93
C ALA A 152 4.89 -7.52 -1.96
N TRP A 153 5.88 -6.73 -2.38
CA TRP A 153 6.38 -5.60 -1.61
C TRP A 153 5.30 -4.54 -1.37
N ALA A 154 4.60 -4.12 -2.42
CA ALA A 154 3.56 -3.10 -2.32
C ALA A 154 2.38 -3.53 -1.45
N ALA A 155 1.95 -4.79 -1.58
CA ALA A 155 0.90 -5.39 -0.76
C ALA A 155 1.32 -5.50 0.71
N THR A 156 2.56 -5.91 0.99
CA THR A 156 3.11 -5.97 2.36
C THR A 156 3.16 -4.57 2.98
N ASN A 157 3.56 -3.55 2.21
CA ASN A 157 3.57 -2.16 2.67
C ASN A 157 2.14 -1.62 2.91
N LEU A 158 1.16 -2.06 2.13
CA LEU A 158 -0.26 -1.74 2.36
C LEU A 158 -0.75 -2.34 3.68
N CYS A 159 -0.42 -3.61 3.96
CA CYS A 159 -0.71 -4.27 5.25
C CYS A 159 -0.09 -3.51 6.43
N LEU A 160 1.17 -3.08 6.31
CA LEU A 160 1.84 -2.24 7.31
C LEU A 160 1.08 -0.94 7.59
N LYS A 161 0.53 -0.28 6.56
CA LYS A 161 -0.27 0.95 6.72
C LYS A 161 -1.67 0.69 7.27
N LEU A 162 -2.22 -0.50 7.00
CA LEU A 162 -3.53 -0.92 7.49
C LEU A 162 -3.49 -1.12 9.00
N ILE A 163 -2.53 -1.93 9.49
CA ILE A 163 -2.47 -2.27 10.91
C ILE A 163 -2.30 -1.04 11.81
N ARG A 164 -1.67 0.04 11.34
CA ARG A 164 -1.52 1.31 12.11
C ARG A 164 -2.83 1.96 12.53
N ARG A 165 -3.96 1.52 11.96
CA ARG A 165 -5.32 2.05 12.21
C ARG A 165 -6.34 0.95 12.49
N ARG A 166 -5.94 -0.32 12.41
CA ARG A 166 -6.76 -1.53 12.52
C ARG A 166 -5.93 -2.60 13.24
N ASP A 167 -5.75 -2.40 14.53
CA ASP A 167 -5.01 -3.29 15.42
C ASP A 167 -5.67 -4.67 15.51
N ASP A 168 -7.00 -4.71 15.39
CA ASP A 168 -7.81 -5.92 15.27
C ASP A 168 -7.41 -6.86 14.12
N LEU A 169 -6.70 -6.35 13.11
CA LEU A 169 -6.22 -7.14 11.97
C LEU A 169 -4.77 -7.61 12.12
N ILE A 170 -4.09 -7.27 13.23
CA ILE A 170 -2.67 -7.58 13.40
C ILE A 170 -2.42 -9.08 13.34
N ASP A 171 -3.17 -9.88 14.11
CA ASP A 171 -2.92 -11.33 14.24
C ASP A 171 -3.06 -12.06 12.91
N GLU A 172 -4.13 -11.78 12.15
CA GLU A 172 -4.38 -12.40 10.85
C GLU A 172 -3.26 -12.08 9.84
N ILE A 173 -2.87 -10.80 9.76
CA ILE A 173 -1.81 -10.36 8.85
C ILE A 173 -0.46 -10.90 9.30
N LEU A 174 -0.17 -10.87 10.60
CA LEU A 174 1.08 -11.38 11.17
C LEU A 174 1.24 -12.87 10.86
N HIS A 175 0.20 -13.67 11.07
CA HIS A 175 0.20 -15.09 10.75
C HIS A 175 0.51 -15.34 9.26
N CYS A 176 -0.09 -14.54 8.35
CA CYS A 176 0.24 -14.61 6.93
C CYS A 176 1.72 -14.33 6.65
N LEU A 177 2.30 -13.30 7.28
CA LEU A 177 3.71 -12.92 7.09
C LEU A 177 4.68 -13.92 7.74
N GLN A 178 4.34 -14.51 8.89
CA GLN A 178 5.15 -15.52 9.57
C GLN A 178 5.34 -16.77 8.71
N ASN A 179 4.31 -17.19 7.97
CA ASN A 179 4.41 -18.33 7.06
C ASN A 179 5.46 -18.15 5.95
N GLN A 180 5.81 -16.90 5.61
CA GLN A 180 6.85 -16.62 4.63
C GLN A 180 8.26 -16.72 5.22
N TRP A 181 8.42 -16.67 6.54
CA TRP A 181 9.74 -16.67 7.18
C TRP A 181 10.51 -17.99 7.00
N ALA A 182 9.82 -19.05 6.58
CA ALA A 182 10.42 -20.32 6.18
C ALA A 182 11.20 -20.25 4.85
N TYR A 183 11.00 -19.19 4.06
CA TYR A 183 11.63 -18.98 2.75
C TYR A 183 12.44 -17.67 2.73
N PRO A 184 13.44 -17.53 1.84
CA PRO A 184 14.19 -16.28 1.70
C PRO A 184 13.27 -15.10 1.41
N LEU A 185 13.28 -14.08 2.28
CA LEU A 185 12.46 -12.88 2.13
C LEU A 185 13.07 -11.81 1.21
N ASP A 186 14.37 -11.90 0.93
CA ASP A 186 15.12 -10.90 0.16
C ASP A 186 14.80 -9.46 0.63
N GLU A 187 14.31 -8.60 -0.27
CA GLU A 187 13.98 -7.20 -0.02
C GLU A 187 12.80 -7.01 0.96
N LEU A 188 11.91 -8.01 1.07
CA LEU A 188 10.76 -7.99 1.98
C LEU A 188 11.19 -8.05 3.44
N GLN A 189 12.40 -8.53 3.75
CA GLN A 189 12.90 -8.63 5.13
C GLN A 189 12.81 -7.28 5.87
N SER A 190 13.09 -6.18 5.16
CA SER A 190 12.99 -4.82 5.72
C SER A 190 11.55 -4.43 6.08
N LEU A 191 10.57 -4.81 5.27
CA LEU A 191 9.16 -4.58 5.52
C LEU A 191 8.63 -5.44 6.67
N HIS A 192 9.02 -6.72 6.75
CA HIS A 192 8.61 -7.60 7.86
C HIS A 192 9.18 -7.09 9.19
N ALA A 193 10.44 -6.64 9.21
CA ALA A 193 11.00 -5.99 10.40
C ALA A 193 10.26 -4.70 10.76
N MET A 194 9.87 -3.87 9.77
CA MET A 194 9.08 -2.66 10.00
C MET A 194 7.65 -2.98 10.49
N PHE A 195 7.07 -4.08 10.03
CA PHE A 195 5.81 -4.61 10.50
C PHE A 195 5.90 -4.97 11.97
N LEU A 196 6.89 -5.77 12.39
CA LEU A 196 7.12 -6.11 13.79
C LEU A 196 7.37 -4.88 14.67
N LYS A 197 8.11 -3.87 14.18
CA LYS A 197 8.26 -2.58 14.88
C LYS A 197 6.93 -1.87 15.09
N THR A 198 6.03 -1.99 14.13
CA THR A 198 4.71 -1.38 14.19
C THR A 198 3.81 -2.17 15.15
N VAL A 199 3.89 -3.50 15.16
CA VAL A 199 3.24 -4.35 16.17
C VAL A 199 3.72 -3.98 17.56
N ALA A 200 5.04 -3.87 17.80
CA ALA A 200 5.61 -3.48 19.10
C ALA A 200 5.07 -2.14 19.64
N LYS A 201 4.73 -1.20 18.76
CA LYS A 201 4.14 0.10 19.13
C LYS A 201 2.64 0.03 19.42
N GLN A 202 1.95 -0.98 18.90
CA GLN A 202 0.49 -1.10 18.98
C GLN A 202 0.06 -2.11 20.05
N SER A 203 0.68 -3.28 20.06
CA SER A 203 0.42 -4.35 21.03
C SER A 203 1.73 -4.96 21.49
N LYS A 204 2.12 -4.64 22.74
CA LYS A 204 3.27 -5.25 23.40
C LYS A 204 3.07 -6.78 23.53
N GLU A 205 1.85 -7.22 23.82
CA GLU A 205 1.51 -8.62 24.00
C GLU A 205 1.77 -9.44 22.73
N ILE A 206 1.19 -9.04 21.60
CA ILE A 206 1.40 -9.75 20.33
C ILE A 206 2.89 -9.72 19.95
N TYR A 207 3.55 -8.57 20.13
CA TYR A 207 4.99 -8.47 19.84
C TYR A 207 5.82 -9.45 20.68
N LEU A 208 5.58 -9.53 21.99
CA LEU A 208 6.28 -10.46 22.86
C LEU A 208 5.92 -11.92 22.56
N GLY A 209 4.69 -12.21 22.17
CA GLY A 209 4.29 -13.55 21.71
C GLY A 209 5.13 -14.04 20.54
N VAL A 210 5.45 -13.17 19.57
CA VAL A 210 6.37 -13.50 18.47
C VAL A 210 7.77 -13.84 18.99
N TRP A 211 8.27 -13.12 19.99
CA TRP A 211 9.57 -13.40 20.60
C TRP A 211 9.58 -14.68 21.43
N GLU A 212 8.47 -15.03 22.07
CA GLU A 212 8.31 -16.29 22.78
C GLU A 212 8.32 -17.46 21.79
N GLU A 213 7.58 -17.36 20.69
CA GLU A 213 7.49 -18.39 19.65
C GLU A 213 8.83 -18.61 18.94
N PHE A 214 9.50 -17.54 18.52
CA PHE A 214 10.69 -17.62 17.66
C PHE A 214 12.02 -17.34 18.39
N GLY A 215 12.02 -16.96 19.67
CA GLY A 215 13.23 -16.54 20.38
C GLY A 215 14.29 -17.64 20.53
N ILE A 216 13.88 -18.90 20.55
CA ILE A 216 14.80 -20.04 20.62
C ILE A 216 15.39 -20.44 19.26
N THR A 217 14.92 -19.84 18.16
CA THR A 217 15.38 -20.18 16.82
C THR A 217 16.86 -19.87 16.63
N ARG A 218 17.48 -20.62 15.72
CA ARG A 218 18.83 -20.37 15.22
C ARG A 218 18.86 -20.05 13.74
N ASP A 219 17.69 -19.96 13.11
CA ASP A 219 17.59 -19.54 11.72
C ASP A 219 18.08 -18.09 11.56
N PRO A 220 19.12 -17.84 10.72
CA PRO A 220 19.69 -16.51 10.59
C PRO A 220 18.69 -15.44 10.12
N GLN A 221 17.74 -15.77 9.24
CA GLN A 221 16.78 -14.80 8.72
C GLN A 221 15.79 -14.39 9.81
N ILE A 222 15.23 -15.36 10.55
CA ILE A 222 14.30 -15.07 11.65
C ILE A 222 15.02 -14.28 12.74
N VAL A 223 16.24 -14.67 13.12
CA VAL A 223 17.05 -13.91 14.09
C VAL A 223 17.28 -12.48 13.61
N GLU A 224 17.65 -12.29 12.35
CA GLU A 224 17.87 -10.95 11.78
C GLU A 224 16.58 -10.11 11.76
N LEU A 225 15.42 -10.70 11.46
CA LEU A 225 14.11 -10.05 11.52
C LEU A 225 13.79 -9.57 12.95
N LEU A 226 13.86 -10.49 13.91
CA LEU A 226 13.59 -10.21 15.32
C LEU A 226 14.56 -9.14 15.84
N ALA A 227 15.86 -9.33 15.64
CA ALA A 227 16.89 -8.37 16.03
C ALA A 227 16.68 -6.98 15.40
N ALA A 228 16.32 -6.93 14.11
CA ALA A 228 16.04 -5.68 13.41
C ALA A 228 14.77 -4.99 13.92
N SER A 229 13.82 -5.74 14.50
CA SER A 229 12.56 -5.21 15.05
C SER A 229 12.69 -4.52 16.41
N VAL A 230 13.81 -4.72 17.14
CA VAL A 230 14.00 -4.15 18.48
C VAL A 230 13.99 -2.62 18.44
N ILE A 231 13.03 -2.01 19.15
CA ILE A 231 12.88 -0.56 19.24
C ILE A 231 12.98 -0.02 20.67
N ASP A 232 12.74 -0.85 21.68
CA ASP A 232 12.76 -0.48 23.08
C ASP A 232 13.30 -1.61 23.98
N TYR A 233 13.45 -1.33 25.28
CA TYR A 233 13.84 -2.32 26.27
C TYR A 233 12.65 -3.16 26.75
N HIS A 234 12.76 -4.48 26.55
CA HIS A 234 11.87 -5.48 27.14
C HIS A 234 12.72 -6.51 27.89
N PRO A 235 12.52 -6.71 29.21
CA PRO A 235 13.31 -7.66 29.99
C PRO A 235 13.18 -9.11 29.47
N GLU A 236 12.05 -9.44 28.85
CA GLU A 236 11.75 -10.74 28.27
C GLU A 236 12.66 -11.05 27.05
N ILE A 237 13.08 -10.02 26.31
CA ILE A 237 13.89 -10.15 25.08
C ILE A 237 15.40 -10.17 25.38
N GLU A 238 15.86 -9.51 26.44
CA GLU A 238 17.28 -9.42 26.80
C GLU A 238 18.02 -10.77 26.87
N PRO A 239 17.52 -11.81 27.57
CA PRO A 239 18.22 -13.10 27.67
C PRO A 239 18.30 -13.85 26.33
N ILE A 240 17.26 -13.72 25.49
CA ILE A 240 17.23 -14.31 24.14
C ILE A 240 18.34 -13.71 23.29
N VAL A 241 18.40 -12.38 23.23
CA VAL A 241 19.38 -11.66 22.44
C VAL A 241 20.80 -11.88 22.95
N GLU A 242 21.00 -11.95 24.28
CA GLU A 242 22.31 -12.27 24.87
C GLU A 242 22.82 -13.63 24.39
N THR A 243 21.94 -14.63 24.31
CA THR A 243 22.30 -15.96 23.79
C THR A 243 22.80 -15.89 22.35
N TRP A 244 22.13 -15.12 21.49
CA TRP A 244 22.55 -14.94 20.11
C TRP A 244 23.91 -14.25 19.96
N THR A 245 24.31 -13.36 20.89
CA THR A 245 25.65 -12.74 20.87
C THR A 245 26.80 -13.75 21.04
N LYS A 246 26.50 -14.92 21.60
CA LYS A 246 27.45 -16.02 21.84
C LYS A 246 27.38 -17.10 20.76
N SER A 247 26.55 -16.93 19.73
CA SER A 247 26.37 -17.91 18.65
C SER A 247 27.66 -18.12 17.83
N GLY A 248 27.90 -19.37 17.42
CA GLY A 248 28.95 -19.71 16.44
C GLY A 248 28.59 -19.32 15.01
N ASN A 249 27.30 -19.08 14.71
CA ASN A 249 26.88 -18.59 13.40
C ASN A 249 27.12 -17.07 13.31
N ALA A 250 27.95 -16.64 12.35
CA ALA A 250 28.36 -15.24 12.19
C ALA A 250 27.19 -14.28 11.96
N ARG A 251 26.16 -14.69 11.20
CA ARG A 251 24.96 -13.87 10.93
C ARG A 251 24.14 -13.66 12.20
N VAL A 252 23.84 -14.75 12.90
CA VAL A 252 23.13 -14.74 14.20
C VAL A 252 23.89 -13.88 15.22
N LYS A 253 25.21 -14.08 15.33
CA LYS A 253 26.06 -13.30 16.25
C LYS A 253 26.04 -11.81 15.93
N LYS A 254 26.14 -11.45 14.65
CA LYS A 254 26.09 -10.05 14.19
C LYS A 254 24.75 -9.41 14.53
N ALA A 255 23.65 -10.06 14.19
CA ALA A 255 22.29 -9.60 14.46
C ALA A 255 22.03 -9.45 15.96
N GLY A 256 22.34 -10.49 16.75
CA GLY A 256 22.23 -10.48 18.21
C GLY A 256 23.05 -9.36 18.84
N THR A 257 24.30 -9.17 18.40
CA THR A 257 25.16 -8.08 18.91
C THR A 257 24.57 -6.70 18.62
N ALA A 258 24.00 -6.49 17.41
CA ALA A 258 23.35 -5.24 17.05
C ALA A 258 22.12 -4.96 17.92
N ALA A 259 21.24 -5.95 18.10
CA ALA A 259 20.07 -5.84 18.98
C ALA A 259 20.47 -5.60 20.44
N TYR A 260 21.48 -6.31 20.95
CA TYR A 260 21.93 -6.18 22.34
C TYR A 260 22.42 -4.76 22.66
N ARG A 261 23.13 -4.12 21.70
CA ARG A 261 23.54 -2.71 21.84
C ARG A 261 22.33 -1.77 21.96
N ILE A 262 21.26 -2.03 21.20
CA ILE A 262 20.02 -1.24 21.28
C ILE A 262 19.37 -1.46 22.66
N ILE A 263 19.24 -2.71 23.10
CA ILE A 263 18.66 -3.08 24.41
C ILE A 263 19.43 -2.40 25.54
N LYS A 264 20.76 -2.48 25.58
CA LYS A 264 21.57 -1.84 26.64
C LYS A 264 21.43 -0.32 26.64
N ARG A 265 21.44 0.30 25.46
CA ARG A 265 21.22 1.75 25.35
C ARG A 265 19.84 2.15 25.87
N LYS A 266 18.80 1.37 25.56
CA LYS A 266 17.41 1.62 25.98
C LYS A 266 17.18 1.34 27.46
N LYS A 267 17.80 0.29 28.01
CA LYS A 267 17.79 -0.03 29.44
C LYS A 267 18.38 1.10 30.31
N GLY A 268 19.45 1.73 29.82
CA GLY A 268 20.12 2.85 30.50
C GLY A 268 19.45 4.21 30.29
N ALA A 269 18.64 4.36 29.22
CA ALA A 269 17.80 5.52 29.02
C ALA A 269 16.56 5.37 29.91
N LYS A 270 16.60 5.93 31.12
CA LYS A 270 15.41 6.05 31.97
C LYS A 270 14.28 6.70 31.15
N ALA A 271 13.08 6.13 31.24
CA ALA A 271 11.86 6.67 30.65
C ALA A 271 11.59 8.11 31.10
#